data_AF-A0A0K9G8L3-F1
#
_entry.id   AF-A0A0K9G8L3-F1
#
_cell.length_a   1.000
_cell.length_b   1.000
_cell.length_c   1.000
_cell.angle_alpha   90.00
_cell.angle_beta   90.00
_cell.angle_gamma   90.00
#
_symmetry.space_group_name_H-M   'P 1'
#
loop_
_entity.id
_entity.type
_entity.pdbx_description
1 polymer ?
#
loop_
_entity_poly.entity_id
_entity_poly.type
_entity_poly.pdbx_seq_one_letter_code
_entity_poly.pdbx_strand_id
1 'polypeptide(L)' 'MNKNKLLQNLLHTNRGNLFSIEIPKATEMDQKMIEEWIIELEREGKIKLRELVQQESSIYLHGILKYASD' A
#
# COMPACT_ATOMS: atom_id res chain seq x y z
N MET A 1 2.03 -2.21 12.25
CA MET A 1 1.39 -1.29 11.26
C MET A 1 -0.12 -1.55 11.29
N ASN A 2 -0.99 -0.66 10.81
CA ASN A 2 -2.42 -0.95 10.58
C ASN A 2 -2.88 -0.34 9.24
N LYS A 3 -4.08 -0.72 8.73
CA LYS A 3 -4.61 -0.24 7.44
C LYS A 3 -4.61 1.28 7.29
N ASN A 4 -5.07 2.00 8.31
CA ASN A 4 -5.14 3.47 8.26
C ASN A 4 -3.75 4.11 8.19
N LYS A 5 -2.78 3.57 8.94
CA LYS A 5 -1.40 4.04 8.91
C LYS A 5 -0.71 3.67 7.59
N LEU A 6 -1.04 2.53 7.00
CA LEU A 6 -0.62 2.16 5.65
C LEU A 6 -1.12 3.21 4.64
N LEU A 7 -2.41 3.51 4.64
CA LEU A 7 -2.99 4.53 3.75
C LEU A 7 -2.34 5.90 3.96
N GLN A 8 -2.16 6.35 5.20
CA GLN A 8 -1.47 7.60 5.52
C GLN A 8 -0.04 7.62 4.99
N ASN A 9 0.69 6.51 5.12
CA ASN A 9 2.02 6.40 4.54
C ASN A 9 1.97 6.53 3.01
N LEU A 10 1.07 5.82 2.32
CA LEU A 10 0.88 5.93 0.86
C LEU A 10 0.54 7.37 0.43
N LEU A 11 -0.28 8.07 1.21
CA LEU A 11 -0.63 9.48 1.01
C LEU A 11 0.58 10.41 1.21
N HIS A 12 1.50 10.10 2.12
CA HIS A 12 2.67 10.94 2.41
C HIS A 12 3.86 10.67 1.47
N THR A 13 4.03 9.44 0.99
CA THR A 13 5.11 9.09 0.04
C THR A 13 4.71 9.26 -1.43
N ASN A 14 3.55 9.83 -1.71
CA ASN A 14 3.15 10.08 -3.09
C ASN A 14 4.00 11.19 -3.75
N ARG A 15 4.16 11.09 -5.07
CA ARG A 15 4.56 12.19 -5.94
C ARG A 15 3.41 12.47 -6.89
N GLY A 16 2.54 13.40 -6.51
CA GLY A 16 1.26 13.59 -7.20
C GLY A 16 0.31 12.45 -6.87
N ASN A 17 -0.25 11.78 -7.88
CA ASN A 17 -1.14 10.64 -7.65
C ASN A 17 -0.42 9.28 -7.57
N LEU A 18 0.89 9.21 -7.84
CA LEU A 18 1.65 7.96 -7.82
C LEU A 18 2.26 7.75 -6.44
N PHE A 19 2.15 6.53 -5.91
CA PHE A 19 2.87 6.13 -4.71
C PHE A 19 3.86 5.02 -5.01
N SER A 20 5.00 5.07 -4.34
CA SER A 20 5.95 3.97 -4.23
C SER A 20 6.42 3.92 -2.79
N ILE A 21 6.23 2.80 -2.12
CA ILE A 21 6.69 2.62 -0.75
C ILE A 21 7.29 1.24 -0.57
N GLU A 22 8.35 1.20 0.22
CA GLU A 22 8.90 -0.04 0.73
C GLU A 22 8.52 -0.18 2.21
N ILE A 23 7.90 -1.30 2.55
CA ILE A 23 7.45 -1.58 3.90
C ILE A 23 8.28 -2.72 4.45
N PRO A 24 9.06 -2.51 5.53
CA PRO A 24 9.77 -3.60 6.17
C PRO A 24 8.75 -4.60 6.72
N LYS A 25 8.97 -5.89 6.43
CA LYS A 25 8.17 -7.00 6.97
C LYS A 25 8.95 -7.68 8.09
N ALA A 26 8.32 -7.91 9.24
CA ALA A 26 8.94 -8.66 10.33
C ALA A 26 8.63 -10.16 10.21
N THR A 27 7.47 -10.50 9.65
CA THR A 27 7.01 -11.88 9.48
C THR A 27 6.21 -12.06 8.18
N GLU A 28 6.04 -13.31 7.73
CA GLU A 28 5.11 -13.65 6.63
C GLU A 28 3.65 -13.33 6.99
N MET A 29 3.31 -13.30 8.28
CA MET A 29 1.96 -12.92 8.73
C MET A 29 1.69 -11.44 8.47
N ASP A 30 2.70 -10.59 8.65
CA ASP A 30 2.60 -9.16 8.31
C ASP A 30 2.36 -8.95 6.82
N GLN A 31 2.94 -9.81 5.98
CA GLN A 31 2.76 -9.75 4.54
C GLN A 31 1.30 -10.00 4.14
N LYS A 32 0.69 -11.08 4.63
CA LYS A 32 -0.72 -11.38 4.32
C LYS A 32 -1.64 -10.24 4.77
N MET A 33 -1.38 -9.68 5.95
CA MET A 33 -2.16 -8.53 6.43
C MET A 33 -2.00 -7.30 5.52
N ILE A 34 -0.78 -7.01 5.05
CA ILE A 34 -0.54 -5.89 4.13
C ILE A 34 -1.25 -6.12 2.79
N GLU A 35 -1.18 -7.33 2.23
CA GLU A 35 -1.88 -7.70 1.00
C GLU A 35 -3.39 -7.55 1.15
N GLU A 36 -3.98 -8.05 2.24
CA GLU A 36 -5.41 -7.90 2.54
C GLU A 36 -5.82 -6.43 2.63
N TRP A 37 -5.05 -5.60 3.35
CA TRP A 37 -5.33 -4.16 3.45
C TRP A 37 -5.24 -3.45 2.10
N ILE A 38 -4.29 -3.82 1.24
CA ILE A 38 -4.17 -3.25 -0.10
C ILE A 38 -5.37 -3.63 -0.97
N ILE A 39 -5.81 -4.89 -0.92
CA ILE A 39 -7.00 -5.36 -1.63
C ILE A 39 -8.24 -4.62 -1.14
N GLU A 40 -8.40 -4.42 0.17
CA GLU A 40 -9.49 -3.63 0.72
C GLU A 40 -9.45 -2.18 0.24
N LEU A 41 -8.29 -1.52 0.29
CA LEU A 41 -8.14 -0.14 -0.16
C LEU A 41 -8.43 0.02 -1.66
N GLU A 42 -8.08 -0.99 -2.47
CA GLU A 42 -8.41 -1.02 -3.90
C GLU A 42 -9.92 -1.24 -4.14
N ARG A 43 -10.56 -2.13 -3.35
CA ARG A 43 -12.03 -2.33 -3.37
C ARG A 43 -12.79 -1.09 -2.92
N GLU A 44 -12.29 -0.38 -1.91
CA GLU A 44 -12.81 0.92 -1.46
C GLU A 44 -12.56 2.03 -2.50
N GLY A 45 -11.85 1.74 -3.59
CA GLY A 45 -11.57 2.70 -4.65
C GLY A 45 -10.59 3.81 -4.26
N LYS A 46 -9.87 3.66 -3.14
CA LYS A 46 -8.90 4.64 -2.64
C LYS A 46 -7.56 4.56 -3.34
N ILE A 47 -7.19 3.37 -3.80
CA ILE A 47 -5.95 3.14 -4.54
C ILE A 47 -6.21 2.25 -5.75
N LYS A 48 -5.23 2.21 -6.65
CA LYS A 48 -5.08 1.19 -7.68
C LYS A 48 -3.68 0.64 -7.58
N LEU A 49 -3.55 -0.63 -7.22
CA LEU A 49 -2.25 -1.28 -7.13
C LEU A 49 -1.75 -1.57 -8.56
N ARG A 50 -0.48 -1.29 -8.82
CA ARG A 50 0.15 -1.64 -10.11
C ARG A 50 1.14 -2.77 -9.93
N GLU A 51 1.89 -2.75 -8.85
CA GLU A 51 2.95 -3.71 -8.60
C GLU A 51 3.10 -3.95 -7.09
N LEU A 52 3.27 -5.22 -6.74
CA LEU A 52 3.60 -5.68 -5.40
C LEU A 52 4.75 -6.66 -5.53
N VAL A 53 5.92 -6.28 -5.01
CA VAL A 53 7.12 -7.12 -5.04
C VAL A 53 7.51 -7.48 -3.63
N GLN A 54 7.57 -8.79 -3.38
CA GLN A 54 8.02 -9.33 -2.11
C GLN A 54 9.54 -9.44 -2.15
N GLN A 55 10.22 -8.85 -1.17
CA GLN A 55 11.65 -8.98 -0.94
C GLN A 55 11.90 -9.81 0.33
N GLU A 56 13.16 -10.14 0.63
CA GLU A 56 13.52 -10.97 1.78
C GLU A 56 13.07 -10.35 3.11
N SER A 57 13.26 -9.04 3.29
CA SER A 57 12.95 -8.31 4.53
C SER A 57 11.93 -7.19 4.35
N SER A 58 11.37 -7.01 3.17
CA SER A 58 10.43 -5.93 2.88
C SER A 58 9.42 -6.31 1.78
N ILE A 59 8.42 -5.45 1.61
CA ILE A 59 7.44 -5.51 0.53
C ILE A 59 7.47 -4.15 -0.15
N TYR A 60 7.77 -4.15 -1.43
CA TYR A 60 7.67 -2.98 -2.28
C TYR A 60 6.27 -2.91 -2.88
N LEU A 61 5.64 -1.73 -2.75
CA LEU A 61 4.32 -1.44 -3.26
C LEU A 61 4.40 -0.23 -4.18
N HIS A 62 3.85 -0.38 -5.37
CA HIS A 62 3.72 0.71 -6.33
C HIS A 62 2.31 0.77 -6.90
N GLY A 63 1.79 1.99 -7.02
CA GLY A 63 0.45 2.19 -7.51
C GLY A 63 0.06 3.65 -7.62
N ILE A 64 -1.25 3.87 -7.78
CA ILE A 64 -1.85 5.19 -7.91
C ILE A 64 -2.86 5.38 -6.78
N LEU A 65 -2.77 6.51 -6.09
CA LEU A 65 -3.83 7.01 -5.22
C LEU A 65 -4.98 7.48 -6.10
N LYS A 66 -6.16 6.90 -5.87
CA LYS A 66 -7.39 7.46 -6.39
C LYS A 66 -7.84 8.49 -5.37
N TYR A 67 -7.67 9.76 -5.70
CA TYR A 67 -8.36 10.81 -4.96
C TYR A 67 -9.85 10.52 -5.12
N ALA A 68 -10.53 10.27 -4.00
CA ALA A 68 -11.97 10.46 -3.94
C ALA A 68 -12.17 11.93 -4.33
N SER A 69 -12.49 12.16 -5.60
CA SER A 69 -13.14 13.40 -5.98
C SER A 69 -14.52 13.25 -5.35
N ASP A 70 -14.76 14.06 -4.32
CA ASP A 70 -16.07 14.24 -3.70
C ASP A 70 -17.14 14.48 -4.78
#